data_AF-A0A395UZY8-F1
#
_entry.id   AF-A0A395UZY8-F1
#
_cell.length_a   1.000
_cell.length_b   1.000
_cell.length_c   1.000
_cell.angle_alpha   90.00
_cell.angle_beta   90.00
_cell.angle_gamma   90.00
#
_symmetry.space_group_name_H-M   'P 1'
#
loop_
_entity.id
_entity.type
_entity.pdbx_description
1 polymer ?
#
loop_
_entity_poly.entity_id
_entity_poly.type
_entity_poly.pdbx_seq_one_letter_code
_entity_poly.pdbx_strand_id
1 'polypeptide(L)' 'MKYYCIKQHDITDCGAACLATICRQNGYKIGISKIREVAGTDKQGTNAYSVIKAAEQLGFSAKGVKC' A
#
# COMPACT_ATOMS: atom_id res chain seq x y z
N MET A 1 16.72 -12.98 -6.59
CA MET A 1 15.45 -12.35 -6.13
C MET A 1 14.77 -11.71 -7.33
N LYS A 2 13.46 -11.93 -7.51
CA LYS A 2 12.67 -11.23 -8.54
C LYS A 2 11.98 -10.06 -7.85
N TYR A 3 12.14 -8.85 -8.38
CA TYR A 3 11.44 -7.68 -7.88
C TYR A 3 10.05 -7.62 -8.51
N TYR A 4 9.01 -7.57 -7.69
CA TYR A 4 7.67 -7.25 -8.18
C TYR A 4 7.52 -5.75 -8.31
N CYS A 5 6.75 -5.32 -9.30
CA CYS A 5 6.31 -3.94 -9.47
C CYS A 5 4.85 -4.00 -9.91
N ILE A 6 3.96 -3.54 -9.04
CA ILE A 6 2.54 -3.43 -9.35
C ILE A 6 2.30 -2.04 -9.96
N LYS A 7 1.73 -2.00 -11.16
CA LYS A 7 1.36 -0.73 -11.80
C LYS A 7 0.12 -0.15 -11.11
N GLN A 8 0.15 1.15 -10.85
CA GLN A 8 -1.03 1.88 -10.39
C GLN A 8 -2.14 1.85 -11.45
N HIS A 9 -3.39 1.67 -11.02
CA HIS A 9 -4.54 1.68 -11.91
C HIS A 9 -5.13 3.09 -12.05
N ASP A 10 -5.11 3.86 -10.97
CA ASP A 10 -5.52 5.26 -10.94
C ASP A 10 -4.35 6.21 -10.61
N ILE A 11 -4.56 7.51 -10.82
CA ILE A 11 -3.54 8.53 -10.51
C ILE A 11 -3.26 8.65 -9.01
N THR A 12 -4.27 8.39 -8.17
CA THR A 12 -4.19 8.49 -6.70
C THR A 12 -3.66 7.22 -6.02
N ASP A 13 -3.41 6.15 -6.77
CA ASP A 13 -3.05 4.83 -6.25
C ASP A 13 -1.57 4.65 -5.91
N CYS A 14 -0.73 5.67 -6.07
CA CYS A 14 0.72 5.52 -5.92
C CYS A 14 1.10 4.86 -4.57
N GLY A 15 0.45 5.26 -3.47
CA GLY A 15 0.64 4.65 -2.14
C GLY A 15 0.13 3.20 -2.07
N ALA A 16 -1.06 2.93 -2.61
CA ALA A 16 -1.66 1.59 -2.61
C ALA A 16 -0.86 0.60 -3.49
N ALA A 17 -0.33 1.03 -4.63
CA ALA A 17 0.48 0.23 -5.53
C ALA A 17 1.84 -0.15 -4.90
N CYS A 18 2.46 0.78 -4.16
CA CYS A 18 3.67 0.50 -3.38
C CYS A 18 3.39 -0.56 -2.31
N LEU A 19 2.30 -0.42 -1.55
CA LEU A 19 1.91 -1.41 -0.55
C LEU A 19 1.63 -2.77 -1.19
N ALA A 20 0.90 -2.81 -2.30
CA ALA A 20 0.60 -4.03 -3.06
C ALA A 20 1.87 -4.76 -3.52
N THR A 21 2.88 -3.98 -3.92
CA THR A 21 4.19 -4.50 -4.33
C THR A 21 4.90 -5.16 -3.16
N ILE A 22 4.92 -4.52 -1.98
CA ILE A 22 5.50 -5.07 -0.75
C ILE A 22 4.75 -6.33 -0.30
N CYS A 23 3.41 -6.31 -0.31
CA CYS A 23 2.59 -7.47 0.01
C CYS A 23 2.94 -8.66 -0.89
N ARG A 24 3.04 -8.43 -2.20
CA ARG A 24 3.36 -9.48 -3.16
C ARG A 24 4.80 -10.00 -3.02
N GLN A 25 5.74 -9.15 -2.65
CA GLN A 25 7.12 -9.56 -2.34
C GLN A 25 7.16 -10.49 -1.11
N ASN A 26 6.27 -10.27 -0.14
CA ASN A 26 6.14 -11.10 1.06
C ASN A 26 5.18 -12.31 0.87
N GLY A 27 4.74 -12.60 -0.36
CA GLY A 27 3.87 -13.75 -0.66
C GLY A 27 2.37 -13.49 -0.49
N TYR A 28 1.96 -12.30 -0.04
CA TYR A 28 0.56 -11.91 0.07
C TYR A 28 0.02 -11.41 -1.27
N LYS A 29 -0.94 -12.12 -1.87
CA LYS A 29 -1.65 -11.68 -3.08
C LYS A 29 -2.91 -10.90 -2.69
N ILE A 30 -2.74 -9.61 -2.42
CA ILE A 30 -3.85 -8.69 -2.14
C ILE A 30 -4.06 -7.81 -3.37
N GLY A 31 -5.32 -7.65 -3.80
CA GLY A 31 -5.66 -6.76 -4.90
C GLY A 31 -5.54 -5.28 -4.52
N ILE A 32 -5.14 -4.43 -5.47
CA ILE A 32 -5.02 -2.97 -5.27
C ILE A 32 -6.30 -2.37 -4.69
N SER A 33 -7.48 -2.79 -5.17
CA SER A 33 -8.76 -2.24 -4.70
C SER A 33 -8.98 -2.44 -3.21
N LYS A 34 -8.58 -3.59 -2.66
CA LYS A 34 -8.69 -3.87 -1.22
C LYS A 34 -7.71 -3.04 -0.41
N ILE A 35 -6.49 -2.85 -0.92
CA ILE A 35 -5.51 -1.97 -0.28
C ILE A 35 -5.97 -0.51 -0.33
N ARG A 36 -6.59 -0.08 -1.42
CA ARG A 36 -7.16 1.26 -1.58
C ARG A 36 -8.23 1.53 -0.53
N GLU A 37 -9.12 0.56 -0.31
CA GLU A 37 -10.18 0.61 0.70
C GLU A 37 -9.60 0.67 2.12
N VAL A 38 -8.66 -0.22 2.44
CA VAL A 38 -7.98 -0.31 3.75
C VAL A 38 -7.15 0.96 4.03
N ALA A 39 -6.44 1.48 3.04
CA ALA A 39 -5.65 2.70 3.15
C ALA A 39 -6.50 3.98 3.11
N GLY A 40 -7.82 3.87 2.93
CA GLY A 40 -8.72 5.02 2.84
C GLY A 40 -8.26 6.03 1.78
N THR A 41 -7.71 5.54 0.67
CA THR A 41 -7.24 6.42 -0.41
C THR A 41 -8.46 7.05 -1.07
N ASP A 42 -8.61 8.36 -0.88
CA ASP A 42 -9.69 9.13 -1.47
C ASP A 42 -9.23 9.76 -2.81
N LYS A 43 -10.02 10.68 -3.35
CA LYS A 43 -9.67 11.41 -4.58
C LYS A 43 -8.47 12.36 -4.41
N GLN A 44 -8.04 12.64 -3.17
CA GLN A 44 -6.89 13.51 -2.87
C GLN A 44 -5.59 12.71 -2.71
N GLY A 45 -5.67 11.38 -2.55
CA GLY A 45 -4.51 10.49 -2.50
C GLY A 45 -4.41 9.72 -1.19
N THR A 46 -3.20 9.26 -0.86
CA THR A 46 -2.93 8.47 0.35
C THR A 46 -1.99 9.24 1.28
N ASN A 47 -2.38 9.42 2.54
CA ASN A 47 -1.54 10.03 3.56
C ASN A 47 -0.57 9.00 4.16
N ALA A 48 0.63 9.44 4.57
CA ALA A 48 1.60 8.54 5.21
C ALA A 48 1.02 7.81 6.44
N TYR A 49 0.15 8.48 7.20
CA TYR A 49 -0.58 7.87 8.32
C TYR A 49 -1.48 6.72 7.89
N SER A 50 -2.22 6.87 6.78
CA SER A 50 -3.14 5.85 6.31
C SER A 50 -2.41 4.66 5.66
N VAL A 51 -1.23 4.91 5.05
CA VAL A 51 -0.30 3.85 4.62
C VAL A 51 0.16 3.00 5.81
N ILE A 52 0.56 3.63 6.92
CA ILE A 52 1.00 2.91 8.13
C ILE A 52 -0.15 2.07 8.70
N LYS A 53 -1.34 2.68 8.87
CA LYS A 53 -2.52 1.95 9.34
C LYS A 53 -2.89 0.78 8.43
N ALA A 54 -2.83 0.97 7.12
CA ALA A 54 -3.11 -0.10 6.18
C ALA A 54 -2.08 -1.24 6.29
N ALA A 55 -0.80 -0.91 6.41
CA ALA A 55 0.24 -1.91 6.64
C ALA A 55 -0.01 -2.70 7.92
N GLU A 56 -0.36 -2.02 9.02
CA GLU A 56 -0.70 -2.66 10.30
C GLU A 56 -1.94 -3.56 10.18
N GLN A 57 -3.01 -3.12 9.52
CA GLN A 57 -4.20 -3.93 9.27
C GLN A 57 -3.92 -5.16 8.38
N LEU A 58 -2.92 -5.07 7.50
CA LEU A 58 -2.46 -6.18 6.69
C LEU A 58 -1.48 -7.12 7.44
N GLY A 59 -1.19 -6.83 8.71
CA GLY A 59 -0.32 -7.64 9.57
C GLY A 59 1.16 -7.29 9.49
N PHE A 60 1.52 -6.17 8.87
CA PHE A 60 2.90 -5.67 8.86
C PHE A 60 3.19 -4.80 10.07
N SER A 61 4.43 -4.85 10.57
CA SER A 61 4.92 -3.84 11.50
C SER A 61 5.42 -2.64 10.68
N ALA A 62 4.74 -1.49 10.82
CA ALA A 62 5.08 -0.26 10.10
C ALA A 62 5.37 0.88 11.09
N LYS A 63 6.35 1.74 10.75
CA LYS A 63 6.71 2.91 11.56
C LYS A 63 6.98 4.09 10.65
N GLY A 64 6.34 5.22 10.95
CA GLY A 64 6.67 6.50 10.32
C GLY A 64 7.97 7.05 10.90
N VAL A 65 8.92 7.39 10.03
CA VAL A 65 10.19 8.02 10.42
C VAL A 65 10.16 9.46 9.95
N LYS A 66 10.53 10.38 10.84
CA LYS A 66 10.69 11.80 10.51
C LYS A 66 12.07 11.99 9.87
N CYS A 67 12.11 12.73 8.75
CA CYS A 67 13.35 13.18 8.14
C CYS A 67 14.03 14.30 8.93
#